data_AF-A0A7C3RX97-F1
#
_entry.id   AF-A0A7C3RX97-F1
#
_cell.length_a   1.000
_cell.length_b   1.000
_cell.length_c   1.000
_cell.angle_alpha   90.00
_cell.angle_beta   90.00
_cell.angle_gamma   90.00
#
_symmetry.space_group_name_H-M   'P 1'
#
loop_
_entity.id
_entity.type
_entity.pdbx_description
1 polymer ?
#
loop_
_entity_poly.entity_id
_entity_poly.type
_entity_poly.pdbx_seq_one_letter_code
_entity_poly.pdbx_strand_id
1 'polypeptide(L)'
;MASWVDAGGSHQTQAQVLLSIGDLLPGDADGDGAVTVLDLAIALSIFVGGPASQQALEALDVRPKPGTNGRPYGDGQILADDIQWLILRLNGTVTSP
;
A
#
# COMPACT_ATOMS: atom_id res chain seq x y z
N MET A 1 -43.14 -3.72 -31.98
CA MET A 1 -43.13 -4.52 -30.73
C MET A 1 -41.67 -4.82 -30.42
N ALA A 2 -41.11 -4.19 -29.39
CA ALA A 2 -39.72 -4.40 -28.99
C ALA A 2 -39.64 -5.70 -28.18
N SER A 3 -39.07 -6.75 -28.77
CA SER A 3 -38.79 -8.01 -28.07
C SER A 3 -37.40 -7.94 -27.46
N TRP A 4 -37.36 -7.82 -26.14
CA TRP A 4 -36.21 -8.15 -25.31
C TRP A 4 -35.89 -9.63 -25.52
N VAL A 5 -34.65 -9.93 -25.91
CA VAL A 5 -34.09 -11.29 -25.89
C VAL A 5 -32.91 -11.25 -24.95
N ASP A 6 -33.08 -11.88 -23.80
CA ASP A 6 -32.09 -11.99 -22.75
C ASP A 6 -30.87 -12.75 -23.28
N ALA A 7 -29.77 -12.04 -23.47
CA ALA A 7 -28.45 -12.66 -23.52
C ALA A 7 -28.04 -13.01 -22.08
N GLY A 8 -28.71 -14.00 -21.50
CA GLY A 8 -28.33 -14.69 -20.27
C GLY A 8 -27.08 -15.56 -20.47
N GLY A 9 -26.08 -15.02 -21.16
CA GLY A 9 -24.72 -15.51 -21.09
C GLY A 9 -24.23 -15.21 -19.68
N SER A 10 -24.33 -16.20 -18.81
CA SER A 10 -23.70 -16.22 -17.49
C SER A 10 -22.18 -16.19 -17.66
N HIS A 11 -21.68 -15.02 -18.02
CA HIS A 11 -20.32 -14.62 -17.84
C HIS A 11 -20.15 -14.39 -16.34
N GLN A 12 -20.00 -15.50 -15.61
CA GLN A 12 -19.26 -15.53 -14.34
C GLN A 12 -17.78 -15.25 -14.64
N THR A 13 -17.50 -14.13 -15.29
CA THR A 13 -16.16 -13.70 -15.62
C THR A 13 -15.82 -12.53 -14.72
N GLN A 14 -14.81 -12.76 -13.88
CA GLN A 14 -14.00 -11.76 -13.17
C GLN A 14 -14.38 -11.39 -11.73
N ALA A 15 -15.43 -11.95 -11.13
CA ALA A 15 -15.77 -11.65 -9.73
C ALA A 15 -15.11 -12.58 -8.68
N GLN A 16 -14.23 -13.51 -9.07
CA GLN A 16 -13.68 -14.55 -8.18
C GLN A 16 -12.15 -14.62 -8.09
N VAL A 17 -11.43 -13.54 -8.43
CA VAL A 17 -9.98 -13.38 -8.13
C VAL A 17 -9.74 -12.23 -7.14
N LEU A 18 -10.80 -11.76 -6.47
CA LEU A 18 -10.79 -10.55 -5.64
C LEU A 18 -10.55 -10.83 -4.14
N LEU A 19 -9.73 -11.82 -3.79
CA LEU A 19 -9.65 -12.33 -2.40
C LEU A 19 -8.25 -12.64 -1.86
N SER A 20 -7.14 -12.16 -2.44
CA SER A 20 -5.82 -12.35 -1.77
C SER A 20 -4.70 -11.38 -2.13
N ILE A 21 -4.98 -10.22 -2.72
CA ILE A 21 -4.04 -9.09 -2.67
C ILE A 21 -4.78 -8.06 -1.84
N GLY A 22 -4.54 -8.04 -0.53
CA GLY A 22 -4.93 -6.88 0.25
C GLY A 22 -4.34 -5.68 -0.46
N ASP A 23 -5.16 -4.69 -0.81
CA ASP A 23 -4.65 -3.44 -1.36
C ASP A 23 -3.60 -2.94 -0.37
N LEU A 24 -2.33 -3.00 -0.78
CA LEU A 24 -1.21 -2.58 0.04
C LEU A 24 -1.44 -1.11 0.38
N LEU A 25 -1.87 -0.83 1.61
CA LEU A 25 -2.12 0.52 2.07
C LEU A 25 -0.75 1.17 2.36
N PRO A 26 -0.36 2.25 1.66
CA PRO A 26 0.94 2.85 1.92
C PRO A 26 1.03 3.36 3.36
N GLY A 27 2.06 2.91 4.07
CA GLY A 27 2.26 3.14 5.50
C GLY A 27 1.65 2.10 6.45
N ASP A 28 0.92 1.09 5.95
CA ASP A 28 0.39 -0.03 6.75
C ASP A 28 1.38 -1.19 6.76
N ALA A 29 2.28 -1.17 7.74
CA ALA A 29 3.43 -2.06 7.80
C ALA A 29 3.08 -3.42 8.43
N ASP A 30 2.08 -3.47 9.31
CA ASP A 30 1.63 -4.71 9.94
C ASP A 30 0.48 -5.41 9.19
N GLY A 31 -0.17 -4.71 8.26
CA GLY A 31 -1.21 -5.24 7.39
C GLY A 31 -2.58 -5.29 8.01
N ASP A 32 -2.84 -4.50 9.06
CA ASP A 32 -4.13 -4.48 9.75
C ASP A 32 -5.21 -3.65 9.02
N GLY A 33 -4.84 -2.98 7.92
CA GLY A 33 -5.72 -2.14 7.11
C GLY A 33 -5.82 -0.70 7.61
N ALA A 34 -5.00 -0.30 8.59
CA ALA A 34 -4.91 1.05 9.10
C ALA A 34 -3.45 1.55 9.11
N VAL A 35 -3.28 2.88 9.15
CA VAL A 35 -1.96 3.48 9.39
C VAL A 35 -1.98 4.07 10.78
N THR A 36 -1.22 3.47 11.69
CA THR A 36 -1.20 3.75 13.11
C THR A 36 0.22 4.04 13.62
N VAL A 37 0.34 4.31 14.93
CA VAL A 37 1.64 4.50 15.58
C VAL A 37 2.45 3.19 15.62
N LEU A 38 1.79 2.03 15.52
CA LEU A 38 2.48 0.74 15.46
C LEU A 38 3.31 0.63 14.18
N ASP A 39 2.77 1.07 13.04
CA ASP A 39 3.48 1.11 11.76
C ASP A 39 4.71 2.01 11.82
N LEU A 40 4.60 3.15 12.50
CA LEU A 40 5.74 4.04 12.73
C LEU A 40 6.82 3.37 13.59
N ALA A 41 6.44 2.61 14.61
CA ALA A 41 7.39 1.86 15.41
C ALA A 41 8.10 0.77 14.59
N ILE A 42 7.37 0.08 13.69
CA ILE A 42 7.93 -0.89 12.75
C ILE A 42 8.91 -0.21 11.80
N ALA A 43 8.52 0.93 11.19
CA ALA A 43 9.37 1.69 10.29
C ALA A 43 10.67 2.16 10.96
N LEU A 44 10.59 2.69 12.18
CA LEU A 44 11.76 3.09 12.95
C LEU A 44 12.64 1.89 13.31
N SER A 45 12.04 0.74 13.65
CA SER A 45 12.80 -0.48 13.93
C SER A 45 13.57 -0.94 12.70
N ILE A 46 12.97 -0.90 11.50
CA ILE A 46 13.62 -1.27 10.24
C ILE A 46 14.74 -0.27 9.92
N PHE A 47 14.48 1.03 10.06
CA PHE A 47 15.44 2.10 9.80
C PHE A 47 16.72 1.98 10.64
N VAL A 48 16.62 1.49 11.89
CA VAL A 48 17.80 1.24 12.75
C VAL A 48 18.45 -0.13 12.55
N GLY A 49 18.03 -0.88 11.52
CA GLY A 49 18.61 -2.18 11.14
C GLY A 49 17.90 -3.41 11.73
N GLY A 50 16.66 -3.25 12.20
CA GLY A 50 15.81 -4.36 12.61
C GLY A 50 15.34 -5.23 11.43
N PRO A 51 14.79 -6.43 11.71
CA PRO A 51 14.24 -7.29 10.68
C PRO A 51 13.01 -6.65 10.02
N ALA A 52 12.85 -6.86 8.72
CA ALA A 52 11.70 -6.37 7.95
C ALA A 52 11.00 -7.54 7.24
N SER A 53 9.67 -7.58 7.32
CA SER A 53 8.88 -8.44 6.44
C SER A 53 8.83 -7.83 5.03
N GLN A 54 8.61 -8.66 4.01
CA GLN A 54 8.44 -8.17 2.64
C GLN A 54 7.29 -7.16 2.54
N GLN A 55 6.20 -7.43 3.25
CA GLN A 55 5.05 -6.54 3.32
C GLN A 55 5.41 -5.17 3.93
N ALA A 56 6.14 -5.15 5.05
CA ALA A 56 6.56 -3.89 5.66
C ALA A 56 7.49 -3.10 4.73
N LEU A 57 8.40 -3.76 4.02
CA LEU A 57 9.26 -3.10 3.03
C LEU A 57 8.46 -2.47 1.88
N GLU A 58 7.44 -3.17 1.38
CA GLU A 58 6.60 -2.66 0.30
C GLU A 58 5.68 -1.53 0.77
N ALA A 59 5.11 -1.64 1.98
CA ALA A 59 4.20 -0.64 2.53
C ALA A 59 4.92 0.65 2.94
N LEU A 60 6.17 0.55 3.41
CA LEU A 60 6.92 1.68 3.96
C LEU A 60 7.80 2.41 2.93
N ASP A 61 8.12 1.82 1.78
CA ASP A 61 8.90 2.45 0.70
C ASP A 61 8.02 3.43 -0.09
N VAL A 62 7.77 4.60 0.51
CA VAL A 62 6.78 5.59 0.07
C VAL A 62 7.42 6.84 -0.54
N ARG A 63 8.73 7.01 -0.39
CA ARG A 63 9.52 8.12 -0.93
C ARG A 63 10.79 7.61 -1.63
N PRO A 64 11.32 8.35 -2.61
CA PRO A 64 10.89 9.65 -3.13
C PRO A 64 9.67 9.56 -4.05
N LYS A 65 9.14 10.72 -4.45
CA LYS A 65 8.16 10.86 -5.54
C LYS A 65 8.65 11.92 -6.54
N PRO A 66 8.84 11.59 -7.84
CA PRO A 66 8.62 10.28 -8.45
C PRO A 66 9.56 9.21 -7.88
N GLY A 67 9.12 7.95 -7.95
CA GLY A 67 9.93 6.82 -7.53
C GLY A 67 11.09 6.53 -8.48
N THR A 68 11.96 5.61 -8.07
CA THR A 68 13.10 5.16 -8.88
C THR A 68 12.77 3.87 -9.63
N ASN A 69 13.58 3.51 -10.63
CA ASN A 69 13.47 2.24 -11.37
C ASN A 69 12.07 1.95 -11.96
N GLY A 70 11.35 3.00 -12.37
CA GLY A 70 10.01 2.90 -12.95
C GLY A 70 8.87 2.77 -11.94
N ARG A 71 9.16 2.86 -10.63
CA ARG A 71 8.13 2.90 -9.58
C ARG A 71 7.44 4.28 -9.54
N PRO A 72 6.14 4.34 -9.21
CA PRO A 72 5.43 5.62 -9.06
C PRO A 72 5.94 6.46 -7.88
N TYR A 73 6.43 5.79 -6.84
CA TYR A 73 7.08 6.33 -5.65
C TYR A 73 8.01 5.25 -5.06
N GLY A 74 8.83 5.62 -4.08
CA GLY A 74 9.75 4.68 -3.45
C GLY A 74 11.07 4.53 -4.21
N ASP A 75 12.13 4.17 -3.48
CA ASP A 75 13.43 3.82 -4.06
C ASP A 75 13.92 2.40 -3.71
N GLY A 76 13.12 1.64 -2.98
CA GLY A 76 13.43 0.29 -2.51
C GLY A 76 14.16 0.25 -1.17
N GLN A 77 14.31 1.40 -0.50
CA GLN A 77 14.89 1.49 0.83
C GLN A 77 13.94 2.22 1.78
N ILE A 78 14.03 1.89 3.07
CA ILE A 78 13.30 2.62 4.11
C ILE A 78 14.27 3.62 4.74
N LEU A 79 14.13 4.89 4.36
CA LEU A 79 15.00 5.98 4.77
C LEU A 79 14.23 7.00 5.62
N ALA A 80 14.92 8.07 6.02
CA ALA A 80 14.34 9.12 6.87
C ALA A 80 13.14 9.83 6.21
N ASP A 81 13.12 9.90 4.88
CA ASP A 81 12.05 10.54 4.12
C ASP A 81 10.73 9.74 4.20
N ASP A 82 10.81 8.40 4.26
CA ASP A 82 9.66 7.52 4.47
C ASP A 82 9.08 7.68 5.88
N ILE A 83 9.97 7.73 6.89
CA ILE A 83 9.58 7.99 8.28
C ILE A 83 8.90 9.35 8.40
N GLN A 84 9.48 10.38 7.79
CA GLN A 84 8.88 11.71 7.79
C GLN A 84 7.50 11.70 7.13
N TRP A 85 7.36 11.02 5.99
CA TRP A 85 6.05 10.88 5.33
C TRP A 85 5.03 10.21 6.25
N LEU A 86 5.41 9.16 6.96
CA LEU A 86 4.54 8.43 7.87
C LEU A 86 4.10 9.29 9.07
N ILE A 87 5.00 10.09 9.63
CA ILE A 87 4.64 11.07 10.69
C ILE A 87 3.65 12.11 10.15
N LEU A 88 3.89 12.64 8.95
CA LEU A 88 2.96 13.58 8.32
C LEU A 88 1.61 12.93 8.00
N ARG A 89 1.60 11.65 7.66
CA ARG A 89 0.39 10.86 7.40
C ARG A 89 -0.45 10.69 8.67
N LEU A 90 0.18 10.31 9.77
CA LEU A 90 -0.45 10.18 11.09
C LEU A 90 -1.01 11.51 11.61
N ASN A 91 -0.33 12.62 11.29
CA ASN A 91 -0.80 13.97 11.61
C ASN A 91 -1.87 14.51 10.64
N GLY A 92 -2.24 13.75 9.61
CA GLY A 92 -3.25 14.14 8.61
C GLY A 92 -2.77 15.19 7.60
N THR A 93 -1.48 15.51 7.55
CA THR A 93 -0.90 16.49 6.63
C THR A 93 -0.77 15.95 5.21
N VAL A 94 -0.56 14.63 5.06
CA VAL A 94 -0.50 13.95 3.76
C VAL A 94 -1.42 12.74 3.76
N THR A 95 -1.91 12.37 2.57
CA THR A 95 -2.81 11.22 2.39
C THR A 95 -2.31 10.23 1.33
N SER A 96 -1.32 10.61 0.52
CA SER A 96 -0.75 9.79 -0.54
C SER A 96 0.79 9.83 -0.51
N PRO A 97 1.47 8.74 -0.88
CA PRO A 97 2.92 8.73 -1.16
C PRO A 97 3.31 9.80 -2.18
#